data_AF-A0A8C3HL95-F1
#
_entry.id   AF-A0A8C3HL95-F1
#
_cell.length_a   1.000
_cell.length_b   1.000
_cell.length_c   1.000
_cell.angle_alpha   90.00
_cell.angle_beta   90.00
_cell.angle_gamma   90.00
#
_symmetry.space_group_name_H-M   'P 1'
#
loop_
_entity.id
_entity.type
_entity.pdbx_description
1 polymer ?
#
loop_
_entity_poly.entity_id
_entity_poly.type
_entity_poly.pdbx_seq_one_letter_code
_entity_poly.pdbx_strand_id
1 'polypeptide(L)'
;MGGSESSHGNRKVSFGLDEQERVRVLQGIRLSEDVVNRMKETSQLKGDQRPSSFPSPSSCGTAPSPQAAEGKPKFTTGIHPPTASSSGQKPSEAEEDLYKRYEREQALVQEELLRLAKREREAASECLNTTLQREKNSTNEERQKAVQLARELQCKEAELKRRDTFCKEQLARIERKNAEIYKLTSEQFHEAATGAENHIKRRNTEPLCAGLQSEILKCYQENKHEVLKCSELAKEYQRCVSAAQKTECDYQRRQIALNFSIFTSCSSNSPGKEAGTLPVLSPCLTLLKSKLEAE
;
A
#
# COMPACT_ATOMS: atom_id res chain seq x y z
N MET A 1 -9.84 -11.05 10.81
CA MET A 1 -10.27 -9.95 9.92
C MET A 1 -9.90 -10.37 8.50
N GLY A 2 -10.66 -11.21 7.79
CA GLY A 2 -12.11 -11.21 7.58
C GLY A 2 -12.37 -10.61 6.19
N GLY A 3 -11.99 -11.31 5.13
CA GLY A 3 -12.20 -10.89 3.73
C GLY A 3 -12.95 -11.99 3.00
N SER A 4 -14.26 -11.81 2.90
CA SER A 4 -15.26 -12.67 2.26
C SER A 4 -14.86 -13.15 0.86
N GLU A 5 -14.84 -14.47 0.69
CA GLU A 5 -14.95 -15.13 -0.62
C GLU A 5 -16.37 -14.89 -1.17
N SER A 6 -16.46 -14.08 -2.23
CA SER A 6 -17.67 -13.99 -3.05
C SER A 6 -17.37 -14.64 -4.40
N SER A 7 -17.74 -15.91 -4.51
CA SER A 7 -17.81 -16.65 -5.76
C SER A 7 -18.93 -16.11 -6.66
N HIS A 8 -18.61 -15.17 -7.55
CA HIS A 8 -19.34 -14.96 -8.79
C HIS A 8 -18.45 -14.28 -9.85
N GLY A 9 -18.00 -15.06 -10.84
CA GLY A 9 -17.46 -14.57 -12.13
C GLY A 9 -16.02 -14.02 -12.09
N ASN A 10 -15.03 -14.89 -12.35
CA ASN A 10 -13.60 -14.57 -12.45
C ASN A 10 -13.21 -13.59 -13.58
N ARG A 11 -13.61 -12.32 -13.53
CA ARG A 11 -12.99 -11.24 -14.31
C ARG A 11 -11.94 -10.54 -13.45
N LYS A 12 -10.77 -11.17 -13.32
CA LYS A 12 -9.61 -10.52 -12.69
C LYS A 12 -9.02 -9.49 -13.66
N VAL A 13 -8.79 -8.29 -13.16
CA VAL A 13 -8.21 -7.16 -13.89
C VAL A 13 -6.80 -6.93 -13.37
N SER A 14 -5.85 -6.72 -14.27
CA SER A 14 -4.44 -6.51 -13.94
C SER A 14 -4.11 -5.03 -14.11
N PHE A 15 -3.50 -4.43 -13.10
CA PHE A 15 -3.00 -3.07 -13.16
C PHE A 15 -1.51 -3.13 -13.49
N GLY A 16 -1.13 -2.58 -14.64
CA GLY A 16 0.27 -2.42 -15.04
C GLY A 16 0.57 -0.94 -15.31
N LEU A 17 1.79 -0.50 -15.04
CA LEU A 17 2.28 0.82 -15.45
C LEU A 17 2.90 0.71 -16.84
N ASP A 18 2.60 1.65 -17.73
CA ASP A 18 3.25 1.73 -19.04
C ASP A 18 4.61 2.47 -18.97
N GLU A 19 5.32 2.56 -20.11
CA GLU A 19 6.61 3.25 -20.23
C GLU A 19 6.58 4.75 -19.90
N GLN A 20 5.39 5.32 -19.69
CA GLN A 20 5.19 6.71 -19.24
C GLN A 20 4.49 6.76 -17.88
N GLU A 21 4.61 5.69 -17.09
CA GLU A 21 4.11 5.57 -15.70
C GLU A 21 2.59 5.74 -15.56
N ARG A 22 1.80 5.56 -16.62
CA ARG A 22 0.34 5.62 -16.54
C ARG A 22 -0.24 4.26 -16.21
N VAL A 23 -1.19 4.22 -15.28
CA VAL A 23 -1.91 3.00 -14.90
C VAL A 23 -2.80 2.54 -16.06
N ARG A 24 -2.49 1.37 -16.61
CA ARG A 24 -3.32 0.68 -17.59
C ARG A 24 -4.01 -0.52 -16.95
N VAL A 25 -5.30 -0.63 -17.21
CA VAL A 25 -6.14 -1.73 -16.74
C VAL A 25 -6.27 -2.73 -17.88
N LEU A 26 -5.54 -3.85 -17.78
CA LEU A 26 -5.61 -4.92 -18.77
C LEU A 26 -6.52 -6.02 -18.24
N GLN A 27 -7.60 -6.28 -18.97
CA GLN A 27 -8.52 -7.37 -18.70
C GLN A 27 -7.90 -8.67 -19.23
N GLY A 28 -7.43 -9.53 -18.32
CA GLY A 28 -6.72 -10.76 -18.70
C GLY A 28 -6.57 -11.73 -17.55
N ILE A 29 -6.30 -12.98 -17.88
CA ILE A 29 -6.06 -14.06 -16.91
C ILE A 29 -4.65 -13.86 -16.34
N ARG A 30 -4.53 -13.53 -15.04
CA ARG A 30 -3.24 -13.46 -14.35
C ARG A 30 -2.69 -14.87 -14.14
N LEU A 31 -1.51 -15.14 -14.69
CA LEU A 31 -0.72 -16.32 -14.34
C LEU A 31 -0.23 -16.18 -12.88
N SER A 32 -0.15 -17.29 -12.15
CA SER A 32 0.39 -17.28 -10.78
C SER A 32 1.87 -16.92 -10.77
N GLU A 33 2.34 -16.33 -9.66
CA GLU A 33 3.73 -15.92 -9.43
C GLU A 33 4.72 -17.04 -9.80
N ASP A 34 4.40 -18.27 -9.41
CA ASP A 34 5.22 -19.46 -9.67
C ASP A 34 5.32 -19.81 -11.17
N VAL A 35 4.24 -19.61 -11.94
CA VAL A 35 4.27 -19.84 -13.39
C VAL A 35 5.07 -18.75 -14.09
N VAL A 36 4.95 -17.50 -13.62
CA VAL A 36 5.71 -16.36 -14.15
C VAL A 36 7.21 -16.52 -13.89
N ASN A 37 7.60 -16.96 -12.70
CA ASN A 37 9.01 -17.16 -12.35
C ASN A 37 9.64 -18.29 -13.17
N ARG A 38 8.94 -19.41 -13.36
CA ARG A 38 9.43 -20.50 -14.24
C ARG A 38 9.59 -20.06 -15.70
N MET A 39 8.69 -19.23 -16.21
CA MET A 39 8.81 -18.67 -17.56
C MET A 39 9.99 -17.71 -17.68
N LYS A 40 10.32 -16.94 -16.63
CA LYS A 40 11.50 -16.07 -16.59
C LYS A 40 12.81 -16.86 -16.53
N GLU A 41 12.87 -17.91 -15.72
CA GLU A 41 14.06 -18.78 -15.60
C GLU A 41 14.35 -19.54 -16.90
N THR A 42 13.31 -19.98 -17.61
CA THR A 42 13.47 -20.66 -18.91
C THR A 42 14.01 -19.71 -20.00
N SER A 43 13.76 -18.41 -19.85
CA SER A 43 14.25 -17.36 -20.78
C SER A 43 15.71 -16.97 -20.52
N GLN A 44 16.22 -17.14 -19.30
CA GLN A 44 17.62 -16.85 -18.97
C GLN A 44 18.59 -17.97 -19.37
N LEU A 45 18.13 -19.22 -19.48
CA LEU A 45 18.96 -20.36 -19.90
C LEU A 45 19.32 -20.35 -21.40
N LYS A 46 18.84 -19.39 -22.19
CA LYS A 46 19.10 -19.29 -23.64
C LYS A 46 19.98 -18.10 -24.04
N GLY A 47 20.47 -17.31 -23.07
CA GLY A 47 21.16 -16.04 -23.31
C GLY A 47 22.69 -16.08 -23.37
N ASP A 48 23.36 -17.07 -22.77
CA ASP A 48 24.82 -17.04 -22.66
C ASP A 48 25.49 -18.31 -23.19
N GLN A 49 25.83 -18.28 -24.47
CA GLN A 49 26.92 -19.09 -25.02
C GLN A 49 27.78 -18.23 -25.97
N ARG A 50 28.86 -17.65 -25.43
CA ARG A 50 30.13 -17.51 -26.15
C ARG A 50 31.32 -17.53 -25.19
N PRO A 51 32.40 -18.29 -25.49
CA PRO A 51 33.47 -18.54 -24.54
C PRO A 51 34.68 -17.61 -24.67
N SER A 52 35.41 -17.55 -23.56
CA SER A 52 36.81 -17.13 -23.38
C SER A 52 37.06 -15.62 -23.20
N SER A 53 37.41 -15.26 -21.96
CA SER A 53 38.27 -14.14 -21.61
C SER A 53 38.90 -14.48 -20.26
N PHE A 54 39.99 -15.26 -20.28
CA PHE A 54 40.91 -15.29 -19.16
C PHE A 54 41.87 -14.11 -19.31
N PRO A 55 42.06 -13.29 -18.27
CA PRO A 55 43.37 -12.80 -17.91
C PRO A 55 43.88 -13.66 -16.75
N SER A 56 45.03 -14.30 -16.97
CA SER A 56 45.76 -15.10 -15.99
C SER A 56 45.91 -14.36 -14.65
N PRO A 57 45.73 -15.02 -13.49
CA PRO A 57 46.26 -14.48 -12.26
C PRO A 57 47.79 -14.60 -12.31
N SER A 58 48.47 -13.46 -12.37
CA SER A 58 49.90 -13.39 -12.07
C SER A 58 50.10 -13.95 -10.67
N SER A 59 50.82 -15.07 -10.60
CA SER A 59 51.28 -15.70 -9.37
C SER A 59 52.19 -14.74 -8.62
N CYS A 60 51.65 -14.06 -7.62
CA CYS A 60 52.42 -13.68 -6.46
C CYS A 60 51.98 -14.61 -5.33
N GLY A 61 52.79 -15.65 -5.11
CA GLY A 61 52.54 -16.63 -4.06
C GLY A 61 52.45 -15.93 -2.70
N THR A 62 51.23 -15.80 -2.18
CA THR A 62 51.01 -15.47 -0.77
C THR A 62 50.95 -16.79 -0.03
N ALA A 63 52.08 -17.20 0.54
CA ALA A 63 52.07 -18.20 1.59
C ALA A 63 51.40 -17.62 2.85
N PRO A 64 50.55 -18.36 3.57
CA PRO A 64 50.02 -17.89 4.83
C PRO A 64 51.15 -17.79 5.87
N SER A 65 51.21 -16.65 6.57
CA SER A 65 52.04 -16.52 7.77
C SER A 65 51.58 -17.52 8.83
N PRO A 66 52.47 -18.31 9.46
CA PRO A 66 52.17 -18.92 10.73
C PRO A 66 52.38 -17.87 11.83
N GLN A 67 51.36 -17.78 12.68
CA GLN A 67 51.41 -17.10 13.96
C GLN A 67 52.58 -17.62 14.80
N ALA A 68 53.04 -16.73 15.67
CA ALA A 68 54.06 -16.95 16.69
C ALA A 68 53.95 -18.32 17.36
N ALA A 69 55.01 -19.11 17.23
CA ALA A 69 55.35 -20.16 18.18
C ALA A 69 56.85 -19.98 18.47
N GLU A 70 57.14 -19.58 19.71
CA GLU A 70 58.46 -19.70 20.30
C GLU A 70 58.90 -21.16 20.18
N GLY A 71 59.79 -21.42 19.24
CA GLY A 71 60.25 -22.76 18.93
C GLY A 71 61.61 -22.66 18.30
N LYS A 72 62.62 -22.47 19.16
CA LYS A 72 64.05 -22.52 18.85
C LYS A 72 64.35 -23.75 17.97
N PRO A 73 64.64 -23.61 16.66
CA PRO A 73 65.19 -24.71 15.89
C PRO A 73 66.70 -24.62 16.10
N LYS A 74 67.24 -25.60 16.82
CA LYS A 74 68.68 -25.87 16.85
C LYS A 74 69.11 -26.14 15.40
N PHE A 75 69.75 -25.17 14.76
CA PHE A 75 70.64 -25.43 13.64
C PHE A 75 71.84 -26.21 14.19
N THR A 76 71.76 -27.54 14.17
CA THR A 76 72.93 -28.41 14.29
C THR A 76 73.23 -29.03 12.95
N THR A 77 73.72 -28.20 12.04
CA THR A 77 74.69 -28.65 11.04
C THR A 77 75.78 -27.60 11.02
N GLY A 78 76.48 -27.48 12.16
CA GLY A 78 77.77 -26.85 12.20
C GLY A 78 78.71 -27.73 11.38
N ILE A 79 78.98 -27.33 10.14
CA ILE A 79 80.27 -27.68 9.54
C ILE A 79 81.26 -26.76 10.25
N HIS A 80 81.77 -27.25 11.37
CA HIS A 80 82.92 -26.67 12.03
C HIS A 80 84.08 -26.62 11.02
N PRO A 81 84.89 -25.54 10.99
CA PRO A 81 86.20 -25.66 10.36
C PRO A 81 86.95 -26.78 11.08
N PRO A 82 87.74 -27.63 10.38
CA PRO A 82 88.46 -28.71 11.04
C PRO A 82 89.39 -28.09 12.08
N THR A 83 89.04 -28.24 13.36
CA THR A 83 89.90 -27.89 14.48
C THR A 83 91.10 -28.81 14.43
N ALA A 84 92.26 -28.23 14.08
CA ALA A 84 93.56 -28.86 14.12
C ALA A 84 93.76 -29.53 15.49
N SER A 85 93.55 -30.85 15.51
CA SER A 85 93.86 -31.68 16.66
C SER A 85 95.11 -32.45 16.32
N SER A 86 96.19 -32.11 17.04
CA SER A 86 97.32 -33.00 17.32
C SER A 86 98.17 -33.44 16.12
N SER A 87 99.10 -32.58 15.71
CA SER A 87 100.51 -32.93 15.51
C SER A 87 101.26 -31.65 15.15
N GLY A 88 102.43 -31.41 15.74
CA GLY A 88 103.25 -30.21 15.54
C GLY A 88 103.90 -30.10 14.16
N GLN A 89 103.14 -30.27 13.08
CA GLN A 89 103.55 -29.94 11.71
C GLN A 89 102.92 -28.62 11.32
N LYS A 90 103.77 -27.68 10.85
CA LYS A 90 103.29 -26.47 10.18
C LYS A 90 102.32 -26.89 9.07
N PRO A 91 101.14 -26.26 8.94
CA PRO A 91 100.30 -26.50 7.78
C PRO A 91 101.16 -26.28 6.53
N SER A 92 101.06 -27.21 5.59
CA SER A 92 101.69 -26.99 4.28
C SER A 92 101.11 -25.72 3.69
N GLU A 93 101.92 -24.92 2.99
CA GLU A 93 101.49 -23.68 2.33
C GLU A 93 100.24 -23.89 1.46
N ALA A 94 100.05 -25.10 0.94
CA ALA A 94 98.88 -25.53 0.17
C ALA A 94 97.58 -25.69 1.00
N GLU A 95 97.64 -26.13 2.25
CA GLU A 95 96.45 -26.32 3.11
C GLU A 95 95.91 -24.98 3.63
N GLU A 96 96.81 -24.07 4.00
CA GLU A 96 96.44 -22.72 4.44
C GLU A 96 95.81 -21.91 3.29
N ASP A 97 96.29 -22.10 2.06
CA ASP A 97 95.71 -21.47 0.87
C ASP A 97 94.31 -22.01 0.55
N LEU A 98 94.08 -23.32 0.68
CA LEU A 98 92.74 -23.92 0.53
C LEU A 98 91.74 -23.34 1.53
N TYR A 99 92.15 -23.20 2.79
CA TYR A 99 91.30 -22.62 3.83
C TYR A 99 90.97 -21.15 3.57
N LYS A 100 91.97 -20.35 3.15
CA LYS A 100 91.76 -18.95 2.74
C LYS A 100 90.84 -18.82 1.53
N ARG A 101 90.87 -19.75 0.57
CA ARG A 101 89.92 -19.79 -0.55
C ARG A 101 88.51 -20.10 -0.06
N TYR A 102 88.36 -21.09 0.82
CA TYR A 102 87.05 -21.45 1.40
C TYR A 102 86.39 -20.28 2.14
N GLU A 103 87.13 -19.54 2.97
CA GLU A 103 86.59 -18.38 3.67
C GLU A 103 86.17 -17.26 2.71
N ARG A 104 86.94 -17.02 1.64
CA ARG A 104 86.56 -16.06 0.59
C ARG A 104 85.28 -16.46 -0.13
N GLU A 105 85.16 -17.74 -0.50
CA GLU A 105 83.94 -18.28 -1.13
C GLU A 105 82.73 -18.16 -0.17
N GLN A 106 82.91 -18.43 1.13
CA GLN A 106 81.85 -18.22 2.11
C GLN A 106 81.43 -16.75 2.20
N ALA A 107 82.39 -15.81 2.20
CA ALA A 107 82.08 -14.38 2.25
C ALA A 107 81.28 -13.94 1.00
N LEU A 108 81.66 -14.42 -0.19
CA LEU A 108 80.93 -14.14 -1.43
C LEU A 108 79.51 -14.72 -1.40
N VAL A 109 79.35 -15.95 -0.92
CA VAL A 109 78.03 -16.57 -0.76
C VAL A 109 77.17 -15.80 0.24
N GLN A 110 77.72 -15.38 1.38
CA GLN A 110 77.00 -14.59 2.37
C GLN A 110 76.59 -13.22 1.81
N GLU A 111 77.46 -12.55 1.06
CA GLU A 111 77.17 -11.28 0.39
C GLU A 111 76.04 -11.43 -0.64
N GLU A 112 76.09 -12.48 -1.47
CA GLU A 112 75.05 -12.75 -2.46
C GLU A 112 73.69 -13.06 -1.82
N LEU A 113 73.66 -13.82 -0.72
CA LEU A 113 72.43 -14.07 0.03
C LEU A 113 71.83 -12.79 0.61
N LEU A 114 72.65 -11.90 1.18
CA LEU A 114 72.19 -10.61 1.68
C LEU A 114 71.65 -9.72 0.54
N ARG A 115 72.33 -9.73 -0.60
CA ARG A 115 71.92 -9.00 -1.80
C ARG A 115 70.57 -9.50 -2.34
N LEU A 116 70.36 -10.82 -2.38
CA LEU A 116 69.09 -11.44 -2.76
C LEU A 116 67.98 -11.11 -1.76
N ALA A 117 68.24 -11.28 -0.45
CA ALA A 117 67.26 -10.96 0.59
C ALA A 117 66.83 -9.48 0.58
N LYS A 118 67.73 -8.56 0.26
CA LYS A 118 67.41 -7.14 0.09
C LYS A 118 66.47 -6.93 -1.11
N ARG A 119 66.77 -7.53 -2.27
CA ARG A 119 65.92 -7.43 -3.47
C ARG A 119 64.55 -8.04 -3.24
N GLU A 120 64.46 -9.18 -2.58
CA GLU A 120 63.18 -9.82 -2.24
C GLU A 120 62.35 -8.93 -1.32
N ARG A 121 62.96 -8.30 -0.32
CA ARG A 121 62.27 -7.36 0.58
C ARG A 121 61.79 -6.11 -0.16
N GLU A 122 62.61 -5.53 -1.03
CA GLU A 122 62.25 -4.36 -1.83
C GLU A 122 61.11 -4.68 -2.79
N ALA A 123 61.20 -5.80 -3.51
CA ALA A 123 60.15 -6.28 -4.40
C ALA A 123 58.84 -6.58 -3.64
N ALA A 124 58.92 -7.20 -2.47
CA ALA A 124 57.74 -7.46 -1.62
C ALA A 124 57.13 -6.14 -1.11
N SER A 125 57.96 -5.17 -0.69
CA SER A 125 57.48 -3.86 -0.26
C SER A 125 56.82 -3.08 -1.40
N GLU A 126 57.36 -3.13 -2.61
CA GLU A 126 56.78 -2.48 -3.78
C GLU A 126 55.45 -3.14 -4.18
N CYS A 127 55.38 -4.47 -4.16
CA CYS A 127 54.14 -5.21 -4.39
C CYS A 127 53.05 -4.87 -3.36
N LEU A 128 53.42 -4.78 -2.08
CA LEU A 128 52.49 -4.36 -1.02
C LEU A 128 52.02 -2.92 -1.22
N ASN A 129 52.93 -1.98 -1.49
CA ASN A 129 52.59 -0.58 -1.71
C ASN A 129 51.66 -0.39 -2.92
N THR A 130 51.91 -1.10 -4.02
CA THR A 130 51.06 -1.04 -5.23
C THR A 130 49.67 -1.64 -4.97
N THR A 131 49.59 -2.73 -4.21
CA THR A 131 48.32 -3.35 -3.82
C THR A 131 47.51 -2.44 -2.90
N LEU A 132 48.16 -1.88 -1.87
CA LEU A 132 47.51 -0.95 -0.93
C LEU A 132 47.02 0.32 -1.64
N GLN A 133 47.80 0.86 -2.57
CA GLN A 133 47.38 2.02 -3.35
C GLN A 133 46.17 1.70 -4.24
N ARG A 134 46.13 0.50 -4.85
CA ARG A 134 44.98 0.05 -5.65
C ARG A 134 43.73 -0.08 -4.78
N GLU A 135 43.83 -0.72 -3.63
CA GLU A 135 42.70 -0.86 -2.70
C GLU A 135 42.19 0.50 -2.23
N LYS A 136 43.09 1.39 -1.82
CA LYS A 136 42.72 2.75 -1.40
C LYS A 136 41.96 3.51 -2.48
N ASN A 137 42.41 3.40 -3.73
CA ASN A 137 41.72 4.01 -4.86
C ASN A 137 40.32 3.41 -5.06
N SER A 138 40.20 2.07 -5.02
CA SER A 138 38.90 1.37 -5.13
C SER A 138 37.93 1.79 -4.02
N THR A 139 38.38 1.78 -2.76
CA THR A 139 37.57 2.21 -1.62
C THR A 139 37.14 3.67 -1.73
N ASN A 140 38.01 4.55 -2.24
CA ASN A 140 37.67 5.95 -2.45
C ASN A 140 36.62 6.12 -3.56
N GLU A 141 36.75 5.38 -4.67
CA GLU A 141 35.74 5.36 -5.73
C GLU A 141 34.38 4.85 -5.24
N GLU A 142 34.37 3.75 -4.49
CA GLU A 142 33.16 3.20 -3.86
C GLU A 142 32.52 4.20 -2.90
N ARG A 143 33.34 4.89 -2.08
CA ARG A 143 32.85 5.93 -1.18
C ARG A 143 32.24 7.10 -1.93
N GLN A 144 32.85 7.54 -3.04
CA GLN A 144 32.31 8.61 -3.88
C GLN A 144 30.98 8.20 -4.51
N LYS A 145 30.88 6.98 -5.05
CA LYS A 145 29.64 6.41 -5.59
C LYS A 145 28.54 6.32 -4.52
N ALA A 146 28.89 5.86 -3.32
CA ALA A 146 27.95 5.79 -2.19
C ALA A 146 27.42 7.17 -1.79
N VAL A 147 28.29 8.18 -1.73
CA VAL A 147 27.88 9.57 -1.43
C VAL A 147 26.97 10.14 -2.53
N GLN A 148 27.26 9.85 -3.80
CA GLN A 148 26.42 10.28 -4.92
C GLN A 148 25.03 9.64 -4.85
N LEU A 149 24.96 8.32 -4.63
CA LEU A 149 23.70 7.59 -4.51
C LEU A 149 22.89 8.08 -3.30
N ALA A 150 23.54 8.34 -2.17
CA ALA A 150 22.87 8.88 -0.98
C ALA A 150 22.21 10.24 -1.25
N ARG A 151 22.87 11.12 -2.03
CA ARG A 151 22.29 12.40 -2.44
C ARG A 151 21.10 12.22 -3.38
N GLU A 152 21.21 11.29 -4.33
CA GLU A 152 20.11 10.99 -5.25
C GLU A 152 18.87 10.48 -4.49
N LEU A 153 19.07 9.55 -3.55
CA LEU A 153 18.01 9.05 -2.69
C LEU A 153 17.38 10.17 -1.86
N GLN A 154 18.18 11.05 -1.25
CA GLN A 154 17.66 12.19 -0.50
C GLN A 154 16.80 13.12 -1.38
N CYS A 155 17.23 13.39 -2.62
CA CYS A 155 16.45 14.16 -3.57
C CYS A 155 15.12 13.46 -3.91
N LYS A 156 15.13 12.15 -4.15
CA LYS A 156 13.93 11.35 -4.43
C LYS A 156 12.98 11.31 -3.23
N GLU A 157 13.49 11.17 -2.01
CA GLU A 157 12.70 11.23 -0.79
C GLU A 157 12.02 12.60 -0.62
N ALA A 158 12.74 13.70 -0.87
CA ALA A 158 12.17 15.04 -0.82
C ALA A 158 11.06 15.24 -1.87
N GLU A 159 11.27 14.71 -3.08
CA GLU A 159 10.30 14.76 -4.17
C GLU A 159 9.03 13.96 -3.85
N LEU A 160 9.19 12.74 -3.32
CA LEU A 160 8.09 11.91 -2.85
C LEU A 160 7.32 12.58 -1.72
N LYS A 161 8.02 13.16 -0.75
CA LYS A 161 7.40 13.90 0.35
C LYS A 161 6.58 15.09 -0.15
N ARG A 162 7.08 15.83 -1.14
CA ARG A 162 6.35 16.94 -1.78
C ARG A 162 5.06 16.46 -2.47
N ARG A 163 5.11 15.32 -3.15
CA ARG A 163 3.91 14.72 -3.78
C ARG A 163 2.92 14.24 -2.73
N ASP A 164 3.38 13.58 -1.67
CA ASP A 164 2.55 13.11 -0.56
C ASP A 164 1.81 14.27 0.13
N THR A 165 2.51 15.36 0.44
CA THR A 165 1.88 16.55 1.02
C THR A 165 0.82 17.14 0.09
N PHE A 166 1.12 17.24 -1.21
CA PHE A 166 0.15 17.74 -2.19
C PHE A 166 -1.11 16.86 -2.25
N CYS A 167 -0.95 15.54 -2.33
CA CYS A 167 -2.07 14.60 -2.37
C CYS A 167 -2.91 14.68 -1.09
N LYS A 168 -2.27 14.75 0.09
CA LYS A 168 -2.95 14.93 1.38
C LYS A 168 -3.76 16.23 1.43
N GLU A 169 -3.20 17.33 0.93
CA GLU A 169 -3.90 18.61 0.85
C GLU A 169 -5.12 18.55 -0.08
N GLN A 170 -4.99 17.89 -1.24
CA GLN A 170 -6.12 17.73 -2.16
C GLN A 170 -7.23 16.86 -1.55
N LEU A 171 -6.86 15.76 -0.89
CA LEU A 171 -7.82 14.91 -0.17
C LEU A 171 -8.56 15.70 0.91
N ALA A 172 -7.83 16.40 1.78
CA ALA A 172 -8.43 17.23 2.83
C ALA A 172 -9.35 18.33 2.25
N ARG A 173 -9.02 18.88 1.08
CA ARG A 173 -9.87 19.85 0.39
C ARG A 173 -11.16 19.22 -0.13
N ILE A 174 -11.08 18.02 -0.71
CA ILE A 174 -12.26 17.28 -1.20
C ILE A 174 -13.14 16.88 -0.02
N GLU A 175 -12.57 16.34 1.05
CA GLU A 175 -13.30 15.95 2.26
C GLU A 175 -14.03 17.14 2.89
N ARG A 176 -13.37 18.30 2.99
CA ARG A 176 -14.00 19.53 3.50
C ARG A 176 -15.18 19.97 2.63
N LYS A 177 -15.00 20.00 1.30
CA LYS A 177 -16.08 20.36 0.37
C LYS A 177 -17.25 19.37 0.44
N ASN A 178 -16.96 18.08 0.52
CA ASN A 178 -18.00 17.07 0.65
C ASN A 178 -18.77 17.25 1.96
N ALA A 179 -18.07 17.47 3.09
CA ALA A 179 -18.71 17.72 4.38
C ALA A 179 -19.60 18.99 4.35
N GLU A 180 -19.12 20.07 3.73
CA GLU A 180 -19.90 21.31 3.55
C GLU A 180 -21.15 21.10 2.71
N ILE A 181 -21.04 20.36 1.59
CA ILE A 181 -22.18 20.02 0.73
C ILE A 181 -23.20 19.18 1.50
N TYR A 182 -22.77 18.12 2.20
CA TYR A 182 -23.69 17.29 2.99
C TYR A 182 -24.40 18.09 4.08
N LYS A 183 -23.67 18.98 4.76
CA LYS A 183 -24.25 19.85 5.78
C LYS A 183 -25.30 20.78 5.17
N LEU A 184 -24.96 21.50 4.10
CA LEU A 184 -25.86 22.43 3.43
C LEU A 184 -27.11 21.73 2.87
N THR A 185 -26.93 20.57 2.22
CA THR A 185 -28.04 19.79 1.69
C THR A 185 -28.96 19.28 2.80
N SER A 186 -28.38 18.84 3.93
CA SER A 186 -29.16 18.46 5.11
C SER A 186 -29.97 19.65 5.64
N GLU A 187 -29.33 20.81 5.83
CA GLU A 187 -30.00 22.03 6.32
C GLU A 187 -31.14 22.45 5.39
N GLN A 188 -30.91 22.51 4.08
CA GLN A 188 -31.93 22.82 3.08
C GLN A 188 -33.10 21.83 3.09
N PHE A 189 -32.82 20.54 3.26
CA PHE A 189 -33.86 19.52 3.37
C PHE A 189 -34.73 19.75 4.61
N HIS A 190 -34.10 19.98 5.77
CA HIS A 190 -34.83 20.19 7.02
C HIS A 190 -35.62 21.51 7.00
N GLU A 191 -35.06 22.56 6.40
CA GLU A 191 -35.74 23.84 6.21
C GLU A 191 -36.96 23.68 5.29
N ALA A 192 -36.81 23.00 4.15
CA ALA A 192 -37.91 22.72 3.24
C ALA A 192 -38.99 21.83 3.89
N ALA A 193 -38.60 20.82 4.66
CA ALA A 193 -39.52 19.95 5.39
C ALA A 193 -40.31 20.75 6.45
N THR A 194 -39.62 21.54 7.26
CA THR A 194 -40.25 22.38 8.30
C THR A 194 -41.15 23.44 7.67
N GLY A 195 -40.72 24.05 6.56
CA GLY A 195 -41.54 24.97 5.77
C GLY A 195 -42.81 24.30 5.26
N ALA A 196 -42.70 23.10 4.69
CA ALA A 196 -43.85 22.32 4.24
C ALA A 196 -44.78 21.97 5.40
N GLU A 197 -44.26 21.56 6.56
CA GLU A 197 -45.07 21.29 7.75
C GLU A 197 -45.85 22.52 8.23
N ASN A 198 -45.25 23.70 8.18
CA ASN A 198 -45.92 24.95 8.56
C ASN A 198 -47.03 25.34 7.58
N HIS A 199 -46.85 25.07 6.28
CA HIS A 199 -47.86 25.36 5.25
C HIS A 199 -48.95 24.29 5.16
N ILE A 200 -48.63 23.05 5.51
CA ILE A 200 -49.59 21.96 5.62
C ILE A 200 -50.28 22.11 6.97
N LYS A 201 -51.40 22.83 6.99
CA LYS A 201 -52.31 22.81 8.12
C LYS A 201 -52.63 21.34 8.43
N ARG A 202 -52.23 20.85 9.61
CA ARG A 202 -52.77 19.61 10.16
C ARG A 202 -54.28 19.77 10.07
N ARG A 203 -54.95 18.90 9.30
CA ARG A 203 -56.41 18.84 9.34
C ARG A 203 -56.76 18.55 10.80
N ASN A 204 -57.34 19.53 11.48
CA ASN A 204 -57.94 19.30 12.78
C ASN A 204 -59.22 18.52 12.49
N THR A 205 -59.06 17.20 12.31
CA THR A 205 -60.17 16.30 12.13
C THR A 205 -60.79 16.12 13.50
N GLU A 206 -61.62 17.07 13.91
CA GLU A 206 -62.49 16.87 15.06
C GLU A 206 -63.35 15.64 14.75
N PRO A 207 -63.31 14.59 15.60
CA PRO A 207 -64.05 13.37 15.31
C PRO A 207 -65.52 13.72 15.16
N LEU A 208 -66.11 13.35 14.02
CA LEU A 208 -67.54 13.57 13.78
C LEU A 208 -68.32 12.87 14.91
N CYS A 209 -69.29 13.58 15.48
CA CYS A 209 -70.07 13.16 16.65
C CYS A 209 -69.31 13.14 18.00
N ALA A 210 -68.16 13.82 18.15
CA ALA A 210 -67.38 13.86 19.40
C ALA A 210 -68.19 14.30 20.64
N GLY A 211 -69.07 15.29 20.48
CA GLY A 211 -69.96 15.74 21.57
C GLY A 211 -70.92 14.65 22.03
N LEU A 212 -71.67 14.07 21.09
CA LEU A 212 -72.59 12.95 21.34
C LEU A 212 -71.86 11.71 21.90
N GLN A 213 -70.64 11.45 21.43
CA GLN A 213 -69.80 10.37 21.95
C GLN A 213 -69.44 10.60 23.43
N SER A 214 -69.17 11.85 23.82
CA SER A 214 -68.86 12.19 25.22
C SER A 214 -70.09 12.06 26.11
N GLU A 215 -71.24 12.53 25.63
CA GLU A 215 -72.50 12.48 26.36
C GLU A 215 -73.02 11.04 26.55
N ILE A 216 -72.93 10.19 25.53
CA ILE A 216 -73.37 8.80 25.63
C ILE A 216 -72.50 7.98 26.57
N LEU A 217 -71.18 8.21 26.54
CA LEU A 217 -70.25 7.57 27.49
C LEU A 217 -70.55 8.01 28.92
N LYS A 218 -70.81 9.30 29.13
CA LYS A 218 -71.21 9.84 30.43
C LYS A 218 -72.52 9.21 30.93
N CYS A 219 -73.54 9.11 30.06
CA CYS A 219 -74.83 8.53 30.43
C CYS A 219 -74.71 7.06 30.91
N TYR A 220 -73.95 6.22 30.19
CA TYR A 220 -73.73 4.83 30.59
C TYR A 220 -72.90 4.71 31.88
N GLN A 221 -71.99 5.65 32.11
CA GLN A 221 -71.18 5.67 33.32
C GLN A 221 -72.02 6.03 34.56
N GLU A 222 -73.01 6.90 34.40
CA GLU A 222 -73.96 7.32 35.45
C GLU A 222 -75.11 6.30 35.66
N ASN A 223 -75.49 5.53 34.63
CA ASN A 223 -76.65 4.61 34.66
C ASN A 223 -76.26 3.13 34.47
N LYS A 224 -75.29 2.63 35.24
CA LYS A 224 -74.73 1.26 35.06
C LYS A 224 -75.74 0.11 35.14
N HIS A 225 -76.77 0.26 35.97
CA HIS A 225 -77.80 -0.77 36.18
C HIS A 225 -79.11 -0.47 35.42
N GLU A 226 -79.22 0.70 34.80
CA GLU A 226 -80.44 1.19 34.13
C GLU A 226 -80.11 1.74 32.73
N VAL A 227 -79.32 0.98 31.97
CA VAL A 227 -78.74 1.37 30.67
C VAL A 227 -79.76 1.80 29.62
N LEU A 228 -81.02 1.37 29.74
CA LEU A 228 -82.10 1.75 28.83
C LEU A 228 -82.46 3.25 28.91
N LYS A 229 -82.11 3.96 30.00
CA LYS A 229 -82.28 5.42 30.09
C LYS A 229 -81.43 6.17 29.06
N CYS A 230 -80.35 5.56 28.56
CA CYS A 230 -79.47 6.15 27.55
C CYS A 230 -79.90 5.84 26.11
N SER A 231 -81.05 5.18 25.90
CA SER A 231 -81.45 4.69 24.57
C SER A 231 -81.69 5.80 23.54
N GLU A 232 -82.26 6.93 23.95
CA GLU A 232 -82.50 8.05 23.04
C GLU A 232 -81.19 8.70 22.59
N LEU A 233 -80.25 8.88 23.52
CA LEU A 233 -78.91 9.38 23.24
C LEU A 233 -78.09 8.42 22.35
N ALA A 234 -78.27 7.11 22.55
CA ALA A 234 -77.69 6.09 21.68
C ALA A 234 -78.22 6.15 20.25
N LYS A 235 -79.53 6.33 20.07
CA LYS A 235 -80.14 6.51 18.75
C LYS A 235 -79.66 7.79 18.08
N GLU A 236 -79.46 8.86 18.84
CA GLU A 236 -78.96 10.13 18.33
C GLU A 236 -77.50 10.04 17.89
N TYR A 237 -76.63 9.42 18.69
CA TYR A 237 -75.27 9.10 18.30
C TYR A 237 -75.22 8.23 17.05
N GLN A 238 -76.03 7.17 16.99
CA GLN A 238 -76.08 6.27 15.83
C GLN A 238 -76.55 6.98 14.56
N ARG A 239 -77.55 7.87 14.65
CA ARG A 239 -77.98 8.71 13.53
C ARG A 239 -76.87 9.64 13.05
N CYS A 240 -76.11 10.24 13.97
CA CYS A 240 -74.96 11.07 13.64
C CYS A 240 -73.88 10.27 12.90
N VAL A 241 -73.52 9.08 13.41
CA VAL A 241 -72.52 8.19 12.77
C VAL A 241 -72.96 7.76 11.37
N SER A 242 -74.22 7.34 11.20
CA SER A 242 -74.74 6.92 9.89
C SER A 242 -74.81 8.08 8.88
N ALA A 243 -75.15 9.29 9.34
CA ALA A 243 -75.13 10.48 8.50
C ALA A 243 -73.70 10.85 8.09
N ALA A 244 -72.76 10.83 9.04
CA ALA A 244 -71.34 11.11 8.81
C ALA A 244 -70.73 10.13 7.79
N GLN A 245 -70.97 8.82 7.94
CA GLN A 245 -70.50 7.79 7.01
C GLN A 245 -71.02 8.02 5.58
N LYS A 246 -72.27 8.42 5.43
CA LYS A 246 -72.86 8.72 4.12
C LYS A 246 -72.20 9.92 3.47
N THR A 247 -71.95 10.99 4.23
CA THR A 247 -71.30 12.21 3.74
C THR A 247 -69.80 12.04 3.45
N GLU A 248 -69.08 11.24 4.22
CA GLU A 248 -67.66 10.92 3.96
C GLU A 248 -67.50 10.09 2.69
N CYS A 249 -68.36 9.10 2.44
CA CYS A 249 -68.36 8.34 1.19
C CYS A 249 -68.60 9.23 -0.03
N ASP A 250 -69.55 10.16 0.05
CA ASP A 250 -69.87 11.08 -1.05
C ASP A 250 -68.76 12.12 -1.29
N TYR A 251 -68.09 12.57 -0.23
CA TYR A 251 -66.97 13.51 -0.32
C TYR A 251 -65.71 12.83 -0.87
N GLN A 252 -65.34 11.65 -0.38
CA GLN A 252 -64.20 10.88 -0.88
C GLN A 252 -64.38 10.52 -2.36
N ARG A 253 -65.59 10.12 -2.77
CA ARG A 253 -65.88 9.79 -4.18
C ARG A 253 -65.70 10.99 -5.10
N ARG A 254 -66.10 12.19 -4.67
CA ARG A 254 -65.87 13.45 -5.42
C ARG A 254 -64.40 13.85 -5.41
N GLN A 255 -63.70 13.69 -4.29
CA GLN A 255 -62.29 14.08 -4.17
C GLN A 255 -61.37 13.17 -5.00
N ILE A 256 -61.65 11.86 -5.05
CA ILE A 256 -60.96 10.90 -5.93
C ILE A 256 -61.20 11.28 -7.39
N ALA A 257 -62.43 11.61 -7.78
CA ALA A 257 -62.75 12.05 -9.14
C ALA A 257 -62.02 13.35 -9.53
N LEU A 258 -61.97 14.33 -8.62
CA LEU A 258 -61.22 15.59 -8.82
C LEU A 258 -59.71 15.35 -8.93
N ASN A 259 -59.12 14.55 -8.03
CA ASN A 259 -57.70 14.22 -8.07
C ASN A 259 -57.34 13.43 -9.33
N PHE A 260 -58.19 12.51 -9.77
CA PHE A 260 -58.02 11.77 -11.03
C PHE A 260 -58.10 12.72 -12.25
N SER A 261 -59.02 13.69 -12.23
CA SER A 261 -59.14 14.72 -13.27
C SER A 261 -57.92 15.66 -13.32
N ILE A 262 -57.35 16.01 -12.17
CA ILE A 262 -56.13 16.83 -12.09
C ILE A 262 -54.92 16.04 -12.58
N PHE A 263 -54.76 14.78 -12.14
CA PHE A 263 -53.65 13.92 -12.55
C PHE A 263 -53.64 13.65 -14.06
N THR A 264 -54.82 13.41 -14.65
CA THR A 264 -54.97 13.24 -16.10
C THR A 264 -54.64 14.55 -16.83
N SER A 265 -55.12 15.70 -16.37
CA SER A 265 -54.83 17.01 -16.97
C SER A 265 -53.34 17.39 -16.90
N CYS A 266 -52.65 17.11 -15.78
CA CYS A 266 -51.21 17.33 -15.63
C CYS A 266 -50.39 16.40 -16.54
N SER A 267 -50.84 15.16 -16.76
CA SER A 267 -50.20 14.22 -17.68
C SER A 267 -50.37 14.65 -19.15
N SER A 268 -51.44 15.36 -19.49
CA SER A 268 -51.71 15.87 -20.85
C SER A 268 -50.99 17.19 -21.19
N ASN A 269 -50.53 17.95 -20.20
CA ASN A 269 -49.94 19.29 -20.35
C ASN A 269 -48.43 19.34 -20.09
N SER A 270 -47.66 18.29 -20.40
CA SER A 270 -46.19 18.36 -20.39
C SER A 270 -45.66 18.71 -21.79
N PRO A 271 -45.21 19.96 -22.05
CA PRO A 271 -44.51 20.30 -23.29
C PRO A 271 -43.01 20.11 -23.08
N GLY A 272 -42.38 19.25 -23.89
CA GLY A 272 -40.92 19.13 -23.94
C GLY A 272 -40.42 17.70 -23.87
N LYS A 273 -40.65 16.92 -24.94
CA LYS A 273 -39.79 15.77 -25.26
C LYS A 273 -38.56 16.31 -25.98
N GLU A 274 -37.47 16.59 -25.27
CA GLU A 274 -36.14 16.43 -25.85
C GLU A 274 -35.61 15.05 -25.48
N ALA A 275 -35.24 14.30 -26.51
CA ALA A 275 -34.68 12.97 -26.40
C ALA A 275 -33.26 13.05 -25.83
N GLY A 276 -32.98 12.34 -24.73
CA GLY A 276 -31.60 12.10 -24.30
C GLY A 276 -31.29 12.25 -22.81
N THR A 277 -32.26 12.28 -21.90
CA THR A 277 -31.97 12.13 -20.47
C THR A 277 -33.10 11.36 -19.80
N LEU A 278 -32.76 10.26 -19.11
CA LEU A 278 -33.69 9.52 -18.27
C LEU A 278 -34.37 10.50 -17.29
N PRO A 279 -35.70 10.52 -17.17
CA PRO A 279 -36.35 11.40 -16.22
C PRO A 279 -35.97 10.93 -14.82
N VAL A 280 -35.16 11.73 -14.12
CA VAL A 280 -35.08 11.64 -12.66
C VAL A 280 -36.46 12.04 -12.18
N LEU A 281 -37.30 11.04 -11.93
CA LEU A 281 -38.57 11.21 -11.25
C LEU A 281 -38.27 12.01 -9.97
N SER A 282 -38.87 13.20 -9.87
CA SER A 282 -38.78 14.03 -8.67
C SER A 282 -39.04 13.15 -7.44
N PRO A 283 -38.23 13.22 -6.37
CA PRO A 283 -38.41 12.41 -5.17
C PRO A 283 -39.82 12.46 -4.57
N CYS A 284 -40.57 13.55 -4.84
CA CYS A 284 -41.98 13.68 -4.48
C CYS A 284 -42.90 12.68 -5.21
N LEU A 285 -42.65 12.37 -6.49
CA LEU A 285 -43.44 11.42 -7.28
C LEU A 285 -43.20 9.97 -6.86
N THR A 286 -41.97 9.62 -6.49
CA THR A 286 -41.62 8.29 -5.96
C THR A 286 -42.19 8.07 -4.55
N LEU A 287 -42.25 9.12 -3.72
CA LEU A 287 -42.86 9.03 -2.39
C LEU A 287 -44.40 8.96 -2.45
N LEU A 288 -45.05 9.64 -3.40
CA LEU A 288 -46.49 9.53 -3.64
C LEU A 288 -46.88 8.15 -4.18
N LYS A 289 -46.05 7.56 -5.04
CA LYS A 289 -46.31 6.23 -5.62
C LYS A 289 -46.15 5.12 -4.58
N SER A 290 -45.12 5.18 -3.75
CA SER A 290 -44.91 4.20 -2.66
C SER A 290 -45.97 4.27 -1.55
N LYS A 291 -46.59 5.44 -1.34
CA LYS A 291 -47.66 5.61 -0.35
C LYS A 291 -49.05 5.18 -0.87
N LEU A 292 -49.22 5.10 -2.20
CA LEU A 292 -50.45 4.61 -2.84
C LEU A 292 -50.45 3.08 -3.06
N GLU A 293 -49.27 2.45 -3.06
CA GLU A 293 -49.10 0.99 -3.18
C GLU A 293 -49.07 0.26 -1.82
N ALA A 294 -49.21 1.00 -0.71
CA ALA A 294 -49.14 0.49 0.67
C ALA A 294 -50.47 0.57 1.45
N GLU A 295 -51.57 0.94 0.80
CA GLU A 295 -52.96 0.71 1.25
C GLU A 295 -53.62 -0.37 0.40
#